data_AF-A0AA51NFF6-F1
#
_entry.id   AF-A0AA51NFF6-F1
#
_cell.length_a   1.000
_cell.length_b   1.000
_cell.length_c   1.000
_cell.angle_alpha   90.00
_cell.angle_beta   90.00
_cell.angle_gamma   90.00
#
_symmetry.space_group_name_H-M   'P 1'
#
loop_
_entity.id
_entity.type
_entity.pdbx_description
1 polymer ?
#
loop_
_entity_poly.entity_id
_entity_poly.type
_entity_poly.pdbx_seq_one_letter_code
_entity_poly.pdbx_strand_id
1 'polypeptide(L)' 'MKKRKKSNKILHTKTKEEIIINLKKELVLMNIKRKTKQDIKPHVIKQIKNKISRILTLGETII' A
#
# COMPACT_ATOMS: atom_id res chain seq x y z
N MET A 1 19.81 -20.53 15.74
CA MET A 1 19.55 -19.15 15.22
C MET A 1 19.19 -19.20 13.74
N LYS A 2 17.97 -18.79 13.35
CA LYS A 2 17.58 -18.72 11.93
C LYS A 2 18.31 -17.54 11.26
N LYS A 3 19.26 -17.83 10.37
CA LYS A 3 19.96 -16.83 9.55
C LYS A 3 18.94 -16.16 8.61
N ARG A 4 18.80 -14.83 8.69
CA ARG A 4 17.98 -14.06 7.74
C ARG A 4 18.63 -14.18 6.36
N LYS A 5 17.96 -14.86 5.43
CA LYS A 5 18.32 -14.79 4.00
C LYS A 5 18.30 -13.31 3.60
N LYS A 6 19.46 -12.77 3.21
CA LYS A 6 19.55 -11.49 2.52
C LYS A 6 18.79 -11.70 1.21
N SER A 7 17.54 -11.23 1.12
CA SER A 7 16.87 -11.16 -0.16
C SER A 7 17.70 -10.19 -1.00
N ASN A 8 18.23 -10.68 -2.12
CA ASN A 8 18.72 -9.82 -3.19
C ASN A 8 17.53 -9.00 -3.67
N LYS A 9 17.25 -7.91 -2.96
CA LYS A 9 16.18 -6.98 -3.29
C LYS A 9 16.70 -6.25 -4.51
N ILE A 10 16.33 -6.74 -5.69
CA ILE A 10 16.35 -5.95 -6.91
C ILE A 10 15.52 -4.72 -6.55
N LEU A 11 16.23 -3.64 -6.26
CA LEU A 11 15.67 -2.41 -5.75
C LEU A 11 15.01 -1.73 -6.94
N HIS A 12 13.80 -2.18 -7.30
CA HIS A 12 12.95 -1.37 -8.16
C HIS A 12 12.66 -0.10 -7.38
N THR A 13 13.36 0.97 -7.73
CA THR A 13 13.06 2.33 -7.31
C THR A 13 11.71 2.70 -7.92
N LYS A 14 10.62 2.21 -7.32
CA LYS A 14 9.28 2.64 -7.70
C LYS A 14 9.17 4.12 -7.40
N THR A 15 8.76 4.89 -8.39
CA THR A 15 8.53 6.32 -8.21
C THR A 15 7.39 6.54 -7.21
N LYS A 16 7.34 7.72 -6.58
CA LYS A 16 6.25 8.10 -5.67
C LYS A 16 4.89 7.95 -6.35
N GLU A 17 4.83 8.31 -7.62
CA GLU A 17 3.63 8.23 -8.45
C GLU A 17 3.16 6.79 -8.67
N GLU A 18 4.08 5.88 -8.98
CA GLU A 18 3.75 4.45 -9.11
C GLU A 18 3.19 3.87 -7.81
N ILE A 19 3.76 4.25 -6.67
CA ILE A 19 3.26 3.82 -5.35
C ILE A 19 1.86 4.36 -5.11
N ILE A 20 1.61 5.64 -5.41
CA ILE A 20 0.27 6.25 -5.30
C ILE A 20 -0.74 5.54 -6.21
N ILE A 21 -0.36 5.26 -7.46
CA ILE A 21 -1.23 4.56 -8.42
C ILE A 21 -1.58 3.17 -7.88
N ASN A 22 -0.61 2.43 -7.36
CA ASN A 22 -0.85 1.11 -6.79
C ASN A 22 -1.77 1.17 -5.56
N LEU A 23 -1.56 2.13 -4.65
CA LEU A 23 -2.43 2.33 -3.49
C LEU A 23 -3.86 2.72 -3.90
N LYS A 24 -4.03 3.53 -4.95
CA LYS A 24 -5.36 3.87 -5.50
C LYS A 24 -6.04 2.63 -6.07
N LYS A 25 -5.33 1.78 -6.82
CA LYS A 25 -5.85 0.50 -7.31
C LYS A 25 -6.30 -0.41 -6.17
N GLU A 26 -5.47 -0.55 -5.13
CA GLU A 26 -5.82 -1.31 -3.92
C GLU A 26 -7.07 -0.76 -3.24
N LEU A 27 -7.18 0.57 -3.12
CA LEU A 27 -8.36 1.21 -2.54
C LEU A 27 -9.65 0.90 -3.32
N VAL A 28 -9.58 0.90 -4.66
CA VAL A 28 -10.72 0.52 -5.51
C VAL A 28 -11.13 -0.92 -5.24
N LEU A 29 -10.17 -1.85 -5.20
CA LEU A 29 -10.45 -3.25 -4.88
C LEU A 29 -11.11 -3.40 -3.51
N MET A 30 -10.60 -2.70 -2.48
CA MET A 30 -11.20 -2.75 -1.14
C MET A 30 -12.62 -2.17 -1.12
N ASN A 31 -12.89 -1.11 -1.89
CA ASN A 31 -14.24 -0.56 -2.01
C ASN A 31 -15.20 -1.52 -2.72
N ILE A 32 -14.73 -2.22 -3.76
CA ILE A 32 -15.51 -3.26 -4.44
C ILE A 32 -15.87 -4.36 -3.44
N LYS A 33 -14.88 -4.91 -2.71
CA LYS A 33 -15.10 -5.93 -1.68
C LYS A 33 -16.11 -5.48 -0.61
N ARG A 34 -16.00 -4.22 -0.16
CA ARG A 34 -16.96 -3.62 0.78
C ARG A 34 -18.37 -3.58 0.19
N LYS A 35 -18.50 -3.15 -1.06
CA LYS A 35 -19.78 -2.99 -1.74
C LYS A 35 -20.43 -4.35 -1.99
N THR A 36 -19.63 -5.38 -2.29
CA THR A 36 -20.08 -6.77 -2.46
C THR A 36 -20.25 -7.50 -1.12
N LYS A 37 -20.17 -6.79 0.02
CA LYS A 37 -20.33 -7.33 1.38
C LYS A 37 -19.38 -8.49 1.71
N GLN A 38 -18.22 -8.56 1.07
CA GLN A 38 -17.18 -9.50 1.45
C GLN A 38 -16.59 -9.09 2.80
N ASP A 39 -16.13 -10.07 3.59
CA ASP A 39 -15.48 -9.78 4.86
C ASP A 39 -14.15 -9.05 4.63
N ILE A 40 -14.10 -7.81 5.10
CA ILE A 40 -12.92 -6.95 5.02
C ILE A 40 -12.81 -6.11 6.28
N LYS A 41 -11.58 -6.04 6.79
CA LYS A 41 -11.27 -5.26 7.97
C LYS A 41 -11.35 -3.75 7.66
N PRO A 42 -12.19 -2.96 8.37
CA PRO A 42 -12.35 -1.52 8.08
C PRO A 42 -11.04 -0.71 8.17
N HIS A 43 -10.11 -1.12 9.03
CA HIS A 43 -8.84 -0.42 9.20
C HIS A 43 -7.94 -0.50 7.97
N VAL A 44 -8.12 -1.49 7.08
CA VAL A 44 -7.31 -1.62 5.86
C VAL A 44 -7.58 -0.44 4.92
N ILE A 45 -8.85 -0.06 4.74
CA ILE A 45 -9.23 1.11 3.94
C ILE A 45 -8.66 2.40 4.56
N LYS A 46 -8.76 2.54 5.88
CA LYS A 46 -8.20 3.69 6.62
C LYS A 46 -6.68 3.80 6.43
N GLN A 47 -5.97 2.68 6.53
CA GLN A 47 -4.51 2.64 6.35
C GLN A 47 -4.10 3.01 4.93
N ILE A 48 -4.79 2.51 3.90
CA ILE A 48 -4.49 2.85 2.50
C ILE A 48 -4.68 4.35 2.26
N LYS A 49 -5.80 4.93 2.73
CA LYS A 49 -6.05 6.39 2.61
C LYS A 49 -4.98 7.21 3.32
N ASN A 50 -4.60 6.83 4.54
CA ASN A 50 -3.56 7.51 5.30
C ASN A 50 -2.19 7.42 4.60
N LYS A 51 -1.85 6.27 4.00
CA LYS A 51 -0.62 6.11 3.22
C LYS A 51 -0.59 7.04 2.01
N ILE A 52 -1.68 7.12 1.24
CA ILE A 52 -1.79 8.04 0.11
C ILE A 52 -1.59 9.49 0.57
N SER A 53 -2.29 9.91 1.63
CA SER A 53 -2.16 11.27 2.17
C SER A 53 -0.73 11.56 2.63
N ARG A 54 -0.08 10.65 3.36
CA ARG A 54 1.32 10.81 3.79
C ARG A 54 2.28 10.99 2.63
N ILE A 55 2.15 10.17 1.58
CA ILE A 55 3.03 10.26 0.41
C ILE A 55 2.83 11.60 -0.32
N LEU A 56 1.58 12.04 -0.46
CA LEU A 56 1.25 13.32 -1.12
C LEU A 56 1.70 14.54 -0.30
N THR A 57 1.55 14.51 1.02
CA THR A 57 1.83 15.66 1.89
C THR A 57 3.30 15.74 2.29
N LEU A 58 3.90 14.62 2.72
CA LEU A 58 5.25 14.59 3.29
C LEU A 58 6.30 14.10 2.29
N GLY A 59 5.87 13.54 1.15
CA GLY A 59 6.79 12.89 0.22
C GLY A 59 7.47 11.63 0.78
N GLU A 60 6.99 11.12 1.93
CA GLU A 60 7.54 9.96 2.61
C GLU A 60 7.10 8.67 1.91
N THR A 61 7.99 8.04 1.16
CA THR A 61 7.87 6.64 0.77
C THR A 61 8.38 5.77 1.90
N ILE A 62 7.49 5.32 2.77
CA ILE A 62 7.83 4.31 3.78
C ILE A 62 8.05 2.98 3.04
N ILE A 63 9.32 2.56 2.94
CA ILE A 63 9.80 1.30 2.35
C ILE A 63 9.75 0.16 3.37
#